data_AF-Q2N746-F1
#
_entry.id   AF-Q2N746-F1
#
_cell.length_a   1.000
_cell.length_b   1.000
_cell.length_c   1.000
_cell.angle_alpha   90.00
_cell.angle_beta   90.00
_cell.angle_gamma   90.00
#
_symmetry.space_group_name_H-M   'P 1'
#
loop_
_entity.id
_entity.type
_entity.pdbx_description
1 polymer ?
#
loop_
_entity_poly.entity_id
_entity_poly.type
_entity_poly.pdbx_seq_one_letter_code
_entity_poly.pdbx_strand_id
1 'polypeptide(L)'
;MNTLRLGLVAAGTLALAACGGAEDASDEAMADTVEMPADEAMADVTEEPVADDAAVAGTDDADDAANVRAAEQASTEAAGEAAAAAAADVQAAIDAAEGAAADAEDAVER
;
A
#
# COMPACT_ATOMS: atom_id res chain seq x y z
N MET A 1 13.16 24.99 25.65
CA MET A 1 12.48 24.88 24.34
C MET A 1 11.41 23.78 24.26
N ASN A 2 11.06 23.09 25.36
CA ASN A 2 10.02 22.05 25.34
C ASN A 2 8.62 22.54 25.74
N THR A 3 8.52 23.72 26.36
CA THR A 3 7.25 24.33 26.81
C THR A 3 6.49 25.00 25.67
N LEU A 4 7.19 25.53 24.65
CA LEU A 4 6.58 26.18 23.49
C LEU A 4 5.83 25.18 22.59
N ARG A 5 6.29 23.93 22.52
CA ARG A 5 5.64 22.85 21.74
C ARG A 5 4.33 22.37 22.39
N LEU A 6 4.25 22.40 23.72
CA LEU A 6 3.06 21.97 24.46
C LEU A 6 1.89 22.96 24.29
N GLY A 7 2.17 24.25 24.16
CA GLY A 7 1.15 25.28 23.93
C GLY A 7 0.51 25.23 22.54
N LEU A 8 1.27 24.85 21.51
CA LEU A 8 0.77 24.82 20.12
C LEU A 8 -0.21 23.67 19.88
N VAL A 9 -0.01 22.52 20.54
CA VAL A 9 -0.94 21.39 20.48
C VAL A 9 -2.28 21.72 21.15
N ALA A 10 -2.26 22.47 22.24
CA ALA A 10 -3.48 22.87 22.95
C ALA A 10 -4.34 23.88 22.18
N ALA A 11 -3.72 24.75 21.36
CA ALA A 11 -4.47 25.69 20.52
C ALA A 11 -5.12 25.00 19.30
N GLY A 12 -4.48 23.96 18.75
CA GLY A 12 -5.00 23.20 17.62
C GLY A 12 -6.31 22.45 17.92
N THR A 13 -6.43 21.88 19.12
CA THR A 13 -7.64 21.14 19.51
C THR A 13 -8.86 22.04 19.69
N LEU A 14 -8.68 23.29 20.15
CA LEU A 14 -9.77 24.28 20.23
C LEU A 14 -10.20 24.78 18.83
N ALA A 15 -9.28 24.86 17.87
CA ALA A 15 -9.60 25.23 16.49
C ALA A 15 -10.30 24.11 15.71
N LEU A 16 -9.94 22.84 15.96
CA LEU A 16 -10.67 21.68 15.40
C LEU A 16 -12.09 21.57 15.97
N ALA A 17 -12.33 21.95 17.24
CA ALA A 17 -13.67 21.96 17.81
C ALA A 17 -14.57 23.06 17.21
N ALA A 18 -13.99 24.12 16.65
CA ALA A 18 -14.74 25.19 15.98
C ALA A 18 -14.91 24.99 14.47
N CYS A 19 -14.10 24.12 13.84
CA CYS A 19 -14.14 23.82 12.40
C CYS A 19 -14.42 22.33 12.09
N GLY A 20 -14.85 21.58 13.10
CA GLY A 20 -15.02 20.12 13.08
C GLY A 20 -16.06 19.66 14.08
N GLY A 21 -17.14 20.43 14.22
CA GLY A 21 -18.42 19.82 14.55
C GLY A 21 -18.70 18.80 13.46
N ALA A 22 -18.63 17.52 13.79
CA ALA A 22 -19.17 16.49 12.93
C ALA A 22 -20.69 16.50 13.19
N GLU A 23 -21.38 17.53 12.72
CA GLU A 23 -22.79 17.36 12.42
C GLU A 23 -22.89 16.25 11.38
N ASP A 24 -23.53 15.14 11.74
CA ASP A 24 -23.80 14.04 10.82
C ASP A 24 -24.84 14.53 9.81
N ALA A 25 -24.38 15.13 8.70
CA ALA A 25 -25.24 15.61 7.63
C ALA A 25 -26.06 14.50 6.94
N SER A 26 -25.86 13.24 7.35
CA SER A 26 -26.63 12.08 6.93
C SER A 26 -28.11 12.16 7.35
N ASP A 27 -28.44 12.86 8.44
CA ASP A 27 -29.82 12.97 8.95
C ASP A 27 -30.59 14.16 8.33
N GLU A 28 -29.94 15.30 8.07
CA GLU A 28 -30.59 16.47 7.44
C GLU A 28 -30.75 16.35 5.91
N ALA A 29 -29.96 15.48 5.28
CA ALA A 29 -30.07 15.17 3.87
C ALA A 29 -30.39 13.68 3.71
N MET A 30 -31.66 13.31 3.95
CA MET A 30 -32.25 12.15 3.28
C MET A 30 -32.17 12.46 1.78
N ALA A 31 -31.05 12.14 1.14
CA ALA A 31 -30.93 12.19 -0.29
C ALA A 31 -31.96 11.19 -0.80
N ASP A 32 -33.06 11.71 -1.35
CA ASP A 32 -34.02 10.89 -2.07
C ASP A 32 -33.19 10.06 -3.06
N THR A 33 -33.20 8.74 -2.89
CA THR A 33 -32.66 7.84 -3.92
C THR A 33 -33.34 8.27 -5.21
N VAL A 34 -32.55 8.68 -6.19
CA VAL A 34 -33.07 8.88 -7.55
C VAL A 34 -33.48 7.49 -8.02
N GLU A 35 -34.73 7.14 -7.77
CA GLU A 35 -35.43 5.93 -8.23
C GLU A 35 -35.66 5.97 -9.75
N MET A 36 -34.77 6.61 -10.51
CA MET A 36 -34.80 6.58 -11.97
C MET A 36 -34.07 5.31 -12.39
N PRO A 37 -34.77 4.32 -12.99
CA PRO A 37 -34.12 3.13 -13.49
C PRO A 37 -32.99 3.51 -14.45
N ALA A 38 -31.89 2.75 -14.42
CA ALA A 38 -30.73 3.02 -15.29
C ALA A 38 -31.13 3.10 -16.77
N ASP A 39 -32.11 2.31 -17.19
CA ASP A 39 -32.67 2.33 -18.54
C ASP A 39 -33.37 3.65 -18.89
N GLU A 40 -34.07 4.26 -17.92
CA GLU A 40 -34.73 5.56 -18.09
C GLU A 40 -33.70 6.70 -18.14
N ALA A 41 -32.63 6.62 -17.34
CA ALA A 41 -31.52 7.56 -17.37
C ALA A 41 -30.75 7.53 -18.70
N MET A 42 -30.72 6.38 -19.37
CA MET A 42 -30.02 6.15 -20.63
C MET A 42 -30.92 6.30 -21.86
N ALA A 43 -32.22 6.58 -21.69
CA ALA A 43 -33.20 6.57 -22.78
C ALA A 43 -32.91 7.60 -23.88
N ASP A 44 -32.29 8.73 -23.50
CA ASP A 44 -31.91 9.81 -24.41
C ASP A 44 -30.52 9.61 -25.05
N VAL A 45 -29.76 8.59 -24.64
CA VAL A 45 -28.46 8.25 -25.25
C VAL A 45 -28.72 7.34 -26.44
N THR A 46 -28.54 7.90 -27.63
CA THR A 46 -28.81 7.19 -28.90
C THR A 46 -27.55 6.97 -29.73
N GLU A 47 -26.45 7.58 -29.30
CA GLU A 47 -25.15 7.51 -29.92
C GLU A 47 -24.56 6.12 -29.78
N GLU A 48 -24.15 5.55 -30.91
CA GLU A 48 -23.34 4.35 -30.90
C GLU A 48 -21.95 4.67 -30.31
N PRO A 49 -21.35 3.75 -29.53
CA PRO A 49 -19.99 3.94 -29.04
C PRO A 49 -19.04 4.12 -30.23
N VAL A 50 -18.29 5.21 -30.22
CA VAL A 50 -17.29 5.49 -31.26
C VAL A 50 -16.11 4.57 -31.05
N ALA A 51 -15.68 3.90 -32.12
CA ALA A 51 -14.48 3.07 -32.09
C ALA A 51 -13.25 3.93 -31.78
N ASP A 52 -12.48 3.52 -30.79
CA ASP A 52 -11.18 4.12 -30.48
C ASP A 52 -10.11 3.41 -31.31
N ASP A 53 -9.73 3.99 -32.46
CA ASP A 53 -8.69 3.44 -33.34
C ASP A 53 -7.33 3.34 -32.64
N ALA A 54 -7.06 4.16 -31.61
CA ALA A 54 -5.83 4.07 -30.83
C ALA A 54 -5.82 2.85 -29.89
N ALA A 55 -6.98 2.33 -29.50
CA ALA A 55 -7.08 1.08 -28.75
C ALA A 55 -6.69 -0.15 -29.61
N VAL A 56 -6.79 -0.04 -30.94
CA VAL A 56 -6.47 -1.14 -31.88
C VAL A 56 -4.99 -1.14 -32.29
N ALA A 57 -4.25 -0.06 -32.02
CA ALA A 57 -2.85 0.09 -32.41
C ALA A 57 -1.84 -0.72 -31.56
N GLY A 58 -2.28 -1.41 -30.51
CA GLY A 58 -1.43 -2.14 -29.55
C GLY A 58 -0.98 -3.55 -29.98
N THR A 59 -1.20 -4.00 -31.22
CA THR A 59 -0.86 -5.39 -31.58
C THR A 59 0.66 -5.68 -31.71
N ASP A 60 1.53 -4.70 -31.42
CA ASP A 60 2.99 -4.88 -31.30
C ASP A 60 3.44 -5.21 -29.85
N ASP A 61 2.49 -5.38 -28.91
CA ASP A 61 2.72 -5.66 -27.48
C ASP A 61 3.31 -7.05 -27.17
N ALA A 62 3.49 -7.92 -28.17
CA ALA A 62 4.00 -9.28 -27.94
C ALA A 62 5.47 -9.28 -27.45
N ASP A 63 6.29 -8.37 -27.98
CA ASP A 63 7.68 -8.20 -27.56
C ASP A 63 7.78 -7.52 -26.18
N ASP A 64 6.88 -6.58 -25.88
CA ASP A 64 6.87 -5.88 -24.60
C ASP A 64 6.42 -6.81 -23.46
N ALA A 65 5.39 -7.62 -23.70
CA ALA A 65 4.95 -8.65 -22.76
C ALA A 65 6.00 -9.77 -22.55
N ALA A 66 6.86 -10.05 -23.53
CA ALA A 66 7.97 -10.99 -23.36
C ALA A 66 9.11 -10.39 -22.53
N ASN A 67 9.44 -9.12 -22.77
CA ASN A 67 10.48 -8.40 -22.03
C ASN A 67 10.09 -8.17 -20.57
N VAL A 68 8.83 -7.81 -20.29
CA VAL A 68 8.33 -7.67 -18.91
C VAL A 68 8.44 -9.01 -18.17
N ARG A 69 8.02 -10.12 -18.78
CA ARG A 69 8.13 -11.45 -18.14
C ARG A 69 9.58 -11.86 -17.88
N ALA A 70 10.50 -11.54 -18.79
CA ALA A 70 11.92 -11.82 -18.59
C ALA A 70 12.51 -10.98 -17.44
N ALA A 71 12.13 -9.71 -17.35
CA ALA A 71 12.57 -8.83 -16.26
C ALA A 71 12.03 -9.28 -14.89
N GLU A 72 10.75 -9.68 -14.82
CA GLU A 72 10.13 -10.22 -13.61
C GLU A 72 10.79 -11.52 -13.15
N GLN A 73 11.13 -12.42 -14.07
CA GLN A 73 11.85 -13.66 -13.76
C GLN A 73 13.24 -13.37 -13.16
N ALA A 74 14.02 -12.51 -13.80
CA ALA A 74 15.34 -12.12 -13.31
C ALA A 74 15.27 -11.45 -11.92
N SER A 75 14.26 -10.59 -11.69
CA SER A 75 14.01 -9.95 -10.39
C SER A 75 13.69 -10.98 -9.30
N THR A 76 12.84 -11.96 -9.63
CA THR A 76 12.42 -13.02 -8.70
C THR A 76 13.59 -13.92 -8.32
N GLU A 77 14.42 -14.31 -9.29
CA GLU A 77 15.63 -15.11 -9.06
C GLU A 77 16.61 -14.39 -8.12
N ALA A 78 16.91 -13.12 -8.41
CA ALA A 78 17.79 -12.30 -7.58
C ALA A 78 17.24 -12.12 -6.15
N ALA A 79 15.93 -11.93 -6.00
CA ALA A 79 15.30 -11.84 -4.68
C ALA A 79 15.39 -13.17 -3.91
N GLY A 80 15.24 -14.30 -4.60
CA GLY A 80 15.40 -15.64 -4.01
C GLY A 80 16.82 -15.89 -3.50
N GLU A 81 17.83 -15.53 -4.30
CA GLU A 81 19.25 -15.64 -3.91
C GLU A 81 19.57 -14.74 -2.71
N ALA A 82 19.09 -13.50 -2.70
CA ALA A 82 19.27 -12.58 -1.58
C ALA A 82 18.60 -13.10 -0.30
N ALA A 83 17.40 -13.67 -0.40
CA ALA A 83 16.70 -14.28 0.73
C ALA A 83 17.46 -15.50 1.29
N ALA A 84 18.00 -16.35 0.41
CA ALA A 84 18.80 -17.50 0.82
C ALA A 84 20.10 -17.08 1.53
N ALA A 85 20.78 -16.04 1.03
CA ALA A 85 21.96 -15.48 1.67
C ALA A 85 21.63 -14.91 3.06
N ALA A 86 20.56 -14.11 3.17
CA ALA A 86 20.13 -13.55 4.46
C ALA A 86 19.76 -14.63 5.48
N ALA A 87 19.10 -15.72 5.05
CA ALA A 87 18.79 -16.85 5.92
C ALA A 87 20.07 -17.55 6.43
N ALA A 88 21.08 -17.72 5.58
CA ALA A 88 22.35 -18.29 5.97
C ALA A 88 23.10 -17.39 6.98
N ASP A 89 23.10 -16.08 6.76
CA ASP A 89 23.73 -15.11 7.67
C ASP A 89 23.06 -15.11 9.06
N VAL A 90 21.72 -15.18 9.10
CA VAL A 90 20.98 -15.29 10.37
C VAL A 90 21.32 -16.59 11.10
N GLN A 91 21.37 -17.71 10.40
CA GLN A 91 21.72 -18.99 11.03
C GLN A 91 23.15 -18.95 11.59
N ALA A 92 24.11 -18.42 10.84
CA ALA A 92 25.48 -18.27 11.32
C ALA A 92 25.58 -17.38 12.57
N ALA A 93 24.76 -16.32 12.65
CA ALA A 93 24.69 -15.46 13.82
C ALA A 93 24.08 -16.18 15.05
N ILE A 94 23.08 -17.03 14.84
CA ILE A 94 22.49 -17.86 15.90
C ILE A 94 23.54 -18.86 16.42
N ASP A 95 24.19 -19.61 15.53
CA ASP A 95 25.20 -20.60 15.91
C ASP A 95 26.36 -19.95 16.69
N ALA A 96 26.79 -18.75 16.27
CA ALA A 96 27.81 -17.98 16.96
C ALA A 96 27.36 -17.49 18.35
N ALA A 97 26.09 -17.09 18.49
CA ALA A 97 25.52 -16.67 19.77
C ALA A 97 25.38 -17.85 20.75
N GLU A 98 24.98 -19.03 20.25
CA GLU A 98 24.90 -20.25 21.05
C GLU A 98 26.28 -20.70 21.55
N GLY A 99 27.30 -20.66 20.67
CA GLY A 99 28.67 -20.94 21.07
C GLY A 99 29.19 -19.98 22.14
N ALA A 100 28.95 -18.68 21.96
CA ALA A 100 29.34 -17.67 22.95
C ALA A 100 28.59 -17.83 24.30
N ALA A 101 27.34 -18.30 24.28
CA ALA A 101 26.59 -18.60 25.49
C ALA A 101 27.17 -19.81 26.25
N ALA A 102 27.53 -20.89 25.53
CA ALA A 102 28.17 -22.06 26.12
C ALA A 102 29.54 -21.74 26.73
N ASP A 103 30.34 -20.91 26.05
CA ASP A 103 31.63 -20.45 26.56
C ASP A 103 31.49 -19.58 27.82
N ALA A 104 30.42 -18.78 27.90
CA ALA A 104 30.12 -17.95 29.06
C ALA A 104 29.66 -18.78 30.28
N GLU A 105 28.93 -19.87 30.07
CA GLU A 105 28.51 -20.78 31.14
C GLU A 105 29.69 -21.57 31.73
N ASP A 106 30.61 -22.09 30.90
CA ASP A 106 31.84 -22.77 31.37
C ASP A 106 32.74 -21.83 32.19
N ALA A 107 32.82 -20.55 31.80
CA ALA A 107 33.58 -19.54 32.52
C ALA A 107 33.00 -19.20 33.91
N VAL A 108 31.71 -19.44 34.14
CA VAL A 108 31.03 -19.20 35.43
C VAL A 108 31.20 -20.38 36.40
N GLU A 109 31.38 -21.61 35.89
CA GLU A 109 31.55 -22.82 36.73
C GLU A 109 33.01 -23.12 37.14
N ARG A 110 33.99 -22.35 36.65
CA ARG A 110 35.41 -22.43 37.03
C ARG A 110 35.83 -21.45 38.11
#